data_AF-A0A5Q4SCJ9-F1
#
_entry.id   AF-A0A5Q4SCJ9-F1
#
_cell.length_a   1.000
_cell.length_b   1.000
_cell.length_c   1.000
_cell.angle_alpha   90.00
_cell.angle_beta   90.00
_cell.angle_gamma   90.00
#
_symmetry.space_group_name_H-M   'P 1'
#
loop_
_entity.id
_entity.type
_entity.pdbx_description
1 polymer ?
#
loop_
_entity_poly.entity_id
_entity_poly.type
_entity_poly.pdbx_seq_one_letter_code
_entity_poly.pdbx_strand_id
1 'polypeptide(L)'
;RTTSAGLDRFLSGVGTGRAALETGKVTIGQRDIKITGWLFGPGVDWSGTVHKNKDPRPTQSITVNMTDPAAPVVYVVSAATP
;
A
#
# COMPACT_ATOMS: atom_id res chain seq x y z
N ARG A 1 -12.28 0.88 3.36
CA ARG A 1 -12.59 0.95 1.91
C ARG A 1 -12.65 2.42 1.51
N THR A 2 -12.27 2.76 0.29
CA THR A 2 -12.30 4.12 -0.26
C THR A 2 -12.85 4.10 -1.68
N THR A 3 -12.93 5.24 -2.36
CA THR A 3 -13.29 5.33 -3.79
C THR A 3 -12.04 5.38 -4.67
N SER A 4 -12.17 5.23 -6.00
CA SER A 4 -11.04 5.45 -6.93
C SER A 4 -10.39 6.83 -6.73
N ALA A 5 -11.20 7.90 -6.65
CA ALA A 5 -10.68 9.25 -6.40
C ALA A 5 -10.04 9.39 -5.01
N GLY A 6 -10.57 8.67 -4.01
CA GLY A 6 -10.00 8.62 -2.67
C GLY A 6 -8.64 7.91 -2.64
N LEU A 7 -8.46 6.85 -3.43
CA LEU A 7 -7.16 6.20 -3.63
C LEU A 7 -6.16 7.17 -4.28
N ASP A 8 -6.56 7.84 -5.36
CA ASP A 8 -5.69 8.80 -6.06
C ASP A 8 -5.25 9.93 -5.12
N ARG A 9 -6.19 10.48 -4.34
CA ARG A 9 -5.89 11.51 -3.32
C ARG A 9 -4.93 11.01 -2.25
N PHE A 10 -5.12 9.78 -1.76
CA PHE A 10 -4.22 9.17 -0.79
C PHE A 10 -2.79 9.04 -1.35
N LEU A 11 -2.65 8.47 -2.56
CA LEU A 11 -1.36 8.25 -3.20
C LEU A 11 -0.64 9.58 -3.47
N SER A 12 -1.34 10.59 -3.99
CA SER A 12 -0.76 11.92 -4.17
C SER A 12 -0.34 12.56 -2.84
N GLY A 13 -1.13 12.37 -1.77
CA GLY A 13 -0.80 12.90 -0.44
C GLY A 13 0.47 12.29 0.16
N VAL A 14 0.79 11.04 -0.17
CA VAL A 14 2.05 10.39 0.24
C VAL A 14 3.19 10.58 -0.78
N GLY A 15 3.01 11.42 -1.80
CA GLY A 15 4.07 11.73 -2.77
C GLY A 15 4.26 10.68 -3.86
N THR A 16 3.27 9.84 -4.13
CA THR A 16 3.27 8.86 -5.23
C THR A 16 2.01 9.00 -6.10
N GLY A 17 1.79 8.06 -7.01
CA GLY A 17 0.61 8.01 -7.87
C GLY A 17 0.25 6.60 -8.28
N ARG A 18 -0.91 6.46 -8.92
CA ARG A 18 -1.45 5.15 -9.34
C ARG A 18 -0.51 4.38 -10.27
N ALA A 19 0.28 5.08 -11.09
CA ALA A 19 1.29 4.50 -11.97
C ALA A 19 2.45 3.80 -11.23
N ALA A 20 2.65 4.09 -9.94
CA ALA A 20 3.67 3.43 -9.13
C ALA A 20 3.18 2.12 -8.49
N LEU A 21 1.88 1.81 -8.59
CA LEU A 21 1.32 0.54 -8.12
C LEU A 21 1.67 -0.57 -9.10
N GLU A 22 2.44 -1.54 -8.62
CA GLU A 22 2.73 -2.75 -9.37
C GLU A 22 1.63 -3.79 -9.14
N THR A 23 1.00 -4.25 -10.22
CA THR A 23 -0.04 -5.29 -10.17
C THR A 23 0.52 -6.62 -9.68
N GLY A 24 -0.25 -7.35 -8.88
CA GLY A 24 0.13 -8.64 -8.30
C GLY A 24 1.10 -8.54 -7.12
N LYS A 25 1.39 -7.33 -6.63
CA LYS A 25 2.42 -7.09 -5.61
C LYS A 25 1.82 -6.80 -4.24
N VAL A 26 2.34 -7.51 -3.24
CA VAL A 26 2.20 -7.19 -1.82
C VAL A 26 3.55 -6.66 -1.34
N THR A 27 3.58 -5.42 -0.85
CA THR A 27 4.83 -4.75 -0.44
C THR A 27 5.04 -4.71 1.06
N ILE A 28 4.00 -5.01 1.84
CA ILE A 28 4.10 -5.10 3.30
C ILE A 28 4.85 -6.39 3.66
N GLY A 29 5.91 -6.25 4.44
CA GLY A 29 6.82 -7.35 4.77
C GLY A 29 6.23 -8.33 5.80
N GLN A 30 6.81 -9.54 5.86
CA GLN A 30 6.38 -10.61 6.76
C GLN A 30 6.40 -10.21 8.25
N ARG A 31 7.38 -9.39 8.66
CA ARG A 31 7.45 -8.86 10.03
C ARG A 31 6.20 -8.05 10.37
N ASP A 32 5.82 -7.12 9.49
CA ASP A 32 4.68 -6.23 9.72
C ASP A 32 3.37 -6.99 9.62
N ILE A 33 3.26 -7.93 8.67
CA ILE A 33 2.15 -8.89 8.59
C ILE A 33 1.95 -9.62 9.92
N LYS A 34 3.02 -10.12 10.53
CA LYS A 34 2.96 -10.81 11.83
C LYS A 34 2.49 -9.88 12.96
N ILE A 35 2.87 -8.61 12.92
CA ILE A 35 2.49 -7.61 13.94
C ILE A 35 1.03 -7.18 13.77
N THR A 36 0.59 -6.92 12.54
CA THR A 36 -0.76 -6.43 12.25
C THR A 36 -1.81 -7.54 12.21
N GLY A 37 -1.40 -8.78 11.94
CA GLY A 37 -2.30 -9.90 11.70
C GLY A 37 -3.02 -9.83 10.35
N TRP A 38 -2.60 -8.97 9.43
CA TRP A 38 -3.19 -8.89 8.09
C TRP A 38 -2.88 -10.13 7.26
N LEU A 39 -3.83 -10.55 6.43
CA LEU A 39 -3.70 -11.71 5.56
C LEU A 39 -3.78 -11.26 4.10
N PHE A 40 -2.71 -11.51 3.35
CA PHE A 40 -2.64 -11.26 1.91
C PHE A 40 -2.56 -12.61 1.20
N GLY A 41 -3.67 -13.04 0.61
CA GLY A 41 -3.83 -14.38 0.04
C GLY A 41 -4.25 -14.37 -1.42
N PRO A 42 -4.34 -15.55 -2.05
CA PRO A 42 -4.80 -15.70 -3.43
C PRO A 42 -6.28 -15.31 -3.58
N GLY A 43 -6.72 -15.06 -4.82
CA GLY A 43 -8.10 -14.70 -5.13
C GLY A 43 -8.45 -13.24 -4.84
N VAL A 44 -7.45 -12.40 -4.59
CA VAL A 44 -7.59 -10.96 -4.41
C VAL A 44 -6.62 -10.26 -5.34
N ASP A 45 -7.09 -9.24 -6.04
CA ASP A 45 -6.27 -8.46 -6.96
C ASP A 45 -5.43 -7.45 -6.17
N TRP A 46 -4.23 -7.87 -5.78
CA TRP A 46 -3.31 -7.00 -5.05
C TRP A 46 -2.57 -6.06 -5.99
N SER A 47 -2.30 -4.85 -5.54
CA SER A 47 -1.31 -3.97 -6.15
C SER A 47 -0.52 -3.25 -5.08
N GLY A 48 0.77 -3.00 -5.31
CA GLY A 48 1.61 -2.48 -4.25
C GLY A 48 2.71 -1.56 -4.73
N THR A 49 3.12 -0.65 -3.85
CA THR A 49 4.26 0.23 -4.06
C THR A 49 5.02 0.46 -2.76
N VAL A 50 6.29 0.83 -2.86
CA VAL A 50 7.11 1.26 -1.73
C VAL A 50 7.55 2.69 -2.01
N HIS A 51 7.06 3.63 -1.21
CA HIS A 51 7.51 5.01 -1.25
C HIS A 51 8.66 5.18 -0.26
N LYS A 52 9.89 5.21 -0.79
CA LYS A 52 11.08 5.49 -0.01
C LYS A 52 11.24 7.00 0.16
N ASN A 53 11.16 7.46 1.40
CA ASN A 53 11.50 8.83 1.71
C ASN A 53 13.00 8.96 2.02
N LYS A 54 13.54 10.17 1.87
CA LYS A 54 14.88 10.50 2.37
C LYS A 54 14.85 10.58 3.90
N ASP A 55 15.87 10.01 4.54
CA ASP A 55 16.03 10.07 5.99
C ASP A 55 15.95 11.53 6.51
N PRO A 56 15.32 11.75 7.68
CA PRO A 56 14.81 10.77 8.64
C PRO A 56 13.33 10.34 8.42
N ARG A 57 12.74 10.64 7.25
CA ARG A 57 11.33 10.34 7.02
C ARG A 57 11.13 8.83 6.81
N PRO A 58 10.04 8.24 7.36
CA PRO A 58 9.81 6.80 7.26
C PRO A 58 9.57 6.35 5.82
N THR A 59 10.02 5.14 5.50
CA THR A 59 9.61 4.44 4.28
C THR A 59 8.16 3.95 4.45
N GLN A 60 7.37 4.07 3.39
CA GLN A 60 5.98 3.64 3.36
C GLN A 60 5.80 2.45 2.42
N SER A 61 5.37 1.32 2.96
CA SER A 61 4.96 0.14 2.19
C SER A 61 3.44 0.14 2.05
N ILE A 62 2.96 0.24 0.82
CA ILE A 62 1.52 0.39 0.52
C ILE A 62 1.08 -0.82 -0.32
N THR A 63 0.07 -1.54 0.18
CA THR A 63 -0.61 -2.63 -0.55
C THR A 63 -2.08 -2.29 -0.68
N VAL A 64 -2.66 -2.50 -1.85
CA VAL A 64 -4.03 -2.13 -2.20
C VAL A 64 -4.76 -3.35 -2.71
N ASN A 65 -5.97 -3.59 -2.17
CA ASN A 65 -6.92 -4.52 -2.77
C ASN A 65 -7.69 -3.79 -3.88
N MET A 66 -7.52 -4.26 -5.11
CA MET A 66 -8.12 -3.75 -6.34
C MET A 66 -9.21 -4.67 -6.92
N THR A 67 -9.64 -5.70 -6.19
CA THR A 67 -10.66 -6.68 -6.64
C THR A 67 -11.98 -5.98 -7.00
N ASP A 68 -12.32 -4.95 -6.24
CA ASP A 68 -13.35 -3.97 -6.63
C ASP A 68 -12.65 -2.62 -6.88
N PRO A 69 -12.38 -2.25 -8.15
CA PRO A 69 -11.72 -1.00 -8.49
C PRO A 69 -12.53 0.26 -8.11
N ALA A 70 -13.84 0.13 -7.88
CA ALA A 70 -14.68 1.23 -7.42
C ALA A 70 -14.59 1.43 -5.90
N ALA A 71 -14.26 0.36 -5.15
CA ALA A 71 -14.17 0.36 -3.70
C ALA A 71 -12.85 -0.20 -3.13
N PRO A 72 -11.67 0.33 -3.53
CA PRO A 72 -10.39 -0.23 -3.12
C PRO A 72 -10.17 -0.18 -1.59
N VAL A 73 -9.32 -1.08 -1.09
CA VAL A 73 -8.85 -1.07 0.31
C VAL A 73 -7.36 -0.83 0.33
N VAL A 74 -6.93 0.21 1.05
CA VAL A 74 -5.52 0.55 1.20
C VAL A 74 -5.00 0.06 2.54
N TYR A 75 -3.87 -0.63 2.51
CA TYR A 75 -3.06 -1.03 3.66
C TYR A 75 -1.73 -0.30 3.57
N VAL A 76 -1.31 0.34 4.66
CA VAL A 76 -0.05 1.08 4.71
C VAL A 76 0.68 0.79 6.00
N VAL A 77 1.99 0.54 5.88
CA VAL A 77 2.92 0.50 7.00
C VAL A 77 3.93 1.62 6.77
N SER A 78 4.19 2.41 7.82
CA SER A 78 5.25 3.43 7.83
C SER A 78 6.31 3.00 8.83
N ALA A 79 7.53 2.78 8.35
CA ALA A 79 8.65 2.37 9.18
C ALA A 79 9.81 3.35 9.01
N ALA A 80 10.26 3.96 10.12
CA ALA A 80 11.53 4.67 10.16
C ALA A 80 12.63 3.66 10.52
N THR A 81 13.74 3.70 9.80
CA THR A 81 14.96 3.00 10.24
C THR A 81 15.50 3.78 11.45
N PRO A 82 15.69 3.14 12.62
CA PRO A 82 16.24 3.80 13.81
C PRO A 82 17.65 4.36 13.59
#